data_AF-A0A512DAI2-F1
#
_entry.id   AF-A0A512DAI2-F1
#
_cell.length_a   1.000
_cell.length_b   1.000
_cell.length_c   1.000
_cell.angle_alpha   90.00
_cell.angle_beta   90.00
_cell.angle_gamma   90.00
#
_symmetry.space_group_name_H-M   'P 1'
#
loop_
_entity.id
_entity.type
_entity.pdbx_description
1 polymer ?
#
loop_
_entity_poly.entity_id
_entity_poly.type
_entity_poly.pdbx_seq_one_letter_code
_entity_poly.pdbx_strand_id
1 'polypeptide(L)'
;MDTVQRLRPPGLVRSPVFSHVAVVPPGATTIYVGGQDAVDAQGSLVGEGDVAAQSIRALDNAVTALAAVGATLADVVQWTVLFVDGADLAAGYAAIAPRLASDDPALVTAAFVARLGVPGALVEISAVAAVLR
;
A
#
# COMPACT_ATOMS: atom_id res chain seq x y z
N MET A 1 -11.44 10.53 -20.50
CA MET A 1 -11.56 9.88 -19.17
C MET A 1 -10.41 10.45 -18.42
N ASP A 2 -10.68 11.24 -17.39
CA ASP A 2 -9.68 12.21 -16.90
C ASP A 2 -9.36 11.91 -15.43
N THR A 3 -9.61 10.67 -14.99
CA THR A 3 -9.28 10.13 -13.67
C THR A 3 -9.09 8.61 -13.76
N VAL A 4 -8.34 8.05 -12.81
CA VAL A 4 -8.31 6.59 -12.58
C VAL A 4 -9.70 6.15 -12.13
N GLN A 5 -10.25 5.12 -12.78
CA GLN A 5 -11.52 4.51 -12.35
C GLN A 5 -11.21 3.24 -11.57
N ARG A 6 -11.84 3.06 -10.41
CA ARG A 6 -11.78 1.77 -9.68
C ARG A 6 -13.18 1.20 -9.55
N LEU A 7 -13.29 -0.10 -9.77
CA LEU A 7 -14.57 -0.78 -9.94
C LEU A 7 -14.72 -1.94 -8.96
N ARG A 8 -15.92 -2.05 -8.39
CA ARG A 8 -16.39 -3.18 -7.59
C ARG A 8 -17.60 -3.79 -8.30
N PRO A 9 -17.38 -4.63 -9.33
CA PRO A 9 -18.44 -5.07 -10.24
C PRO A 9 -19.43 -6.02 -9.54
N PRO A 10 -20.69 -6.10 -10.01
CA PRO A 10 -21.64 -7.10 -9.56
C PRO A 10 -21.11 -8.51 -9.84
N GLY A 11 -21.40 -9.45 -8.93
CA GLY A 11 -20.88 -10.82 -8.99
C GLY A 11 -19.60 -11.06 -8.18
N LEU A 12 -18.96 -10.01 -7.65
CA LEU A 12 -17.85 -10.12 -6.70
C LEU A 12 -18.21 -9.50 -5.34
N VAL A 13 -17.42 -9.84 -4.31
CA VAL A 13 -17.56 -9.24 -2.98
C VAL A 13 -17.41 -7.73 -3.05
N ARG A 14 -18.35 -6.98 -2.46
CA ARG A 14 -18.25 -5.51 -2.37
C ARG A 14 -17.52 -5.12 -1.09
N SER A 15 -16.20 -5.01 -1.18
CA SER A 15 -15.35 -4.62 -0.06
C SER A 15 -15.38 -3.10 0.18
N PRO A 16 -15.41 -2.64 1.45
CA PRO A 16 -15.19 -1.23 1.78
C PRO A 16 -13.72 -0.82 1.72
N VAL A 17 -12.78 -1.77 1.68
CA VAL A 17 -11.33 -1.50 1.81
C VAL A 17 -10.51 -1.78 0.55
N PHE A 18 -11.10 -2.33 -0.51
CA PHE A 18 -10.43 -2.48 -1.81
C PHE A 18 -11.41 -2.50 -2.99
N SER A 19 -10.89 -2.17 -4.17
CA SER A 19 -11.56 -2.37 -5.47
C SER A 19 -10.99 -3.58 -6.22
N HIS A 20 -11.74 -4.12 -7.19
CA HIS A 20 -11.34 -5.32 -7.93
C HIS A 20 -10.59 -5.01 -9.23
N VAL A 21 -10.94 -3.91 -9.89
CA VAL A 21 -10.38 -3.53 -11.19
C VAL A 21 -10.11 -2.03 -11.20
N ALA A 22 -9.01 -1.61 -11.81
CA ALA A 22 -8.75 -0.22 -12.10
C ALA A 22 -8.48 0.02 -13.59
N VAL A 23 -8.95 1.15 -14.10
CA VAL A 23 -8.68 1.64 -15.45
C VAL A 23 -7.92 2.95 -15.32
N VAL A 24 -6.67 2.94 -15.77
CA VAL A 24 -5.84 4.15 -15.88
C VAL A 24 -6.13 4.80 -17.24
N PRO A 25 -6.52 6.08 -17.29
CA PRO A 25 -6.89 6.72 -18.54
C PRO A 25 -5.67 6.97 -19.45
N PRO A 26 -5.88 7.10 -20.78
CA PRO A 26 -4.85 7.60 -21.68
C PRO A 26 -4.29 8.95 -21.23
N GLY A 27 -2.98 9.16 -21.37
CA GLY A 27 -2.29 10.40 -20.99
C GLY A 27 -1.84 10.46 -19.53
N ALA A 28 -2.23 9.51 -18.67
CA ALA A 28 -1.71 9.43 -17.30
C ALA A 28 -0.27 8.90 -17.28
N THR A 29 0.55 9.44 -16.38
CA THR A 29 1.85 8.86 -16.04
C THR A 29 1.66 7.80 -14.96
N THR A 30 2.14 6.58 -15.22
CA THR A 30 2.19 5.50 -14.22
C THR A 30 3.47 5.62 -13.38
N ILE A 31 3.34 5.43 -12.08
CA ILE A 31 4.41 5.50 -11.08
C ILE A 31 4.52 4.11 -10.43
N TYR A 32 5.73 3.57 -10.39
CA TYR A 32 6.04 2.31 -9.73
C TYR A 32 6.81 2.59 -8.45
N VAL A 33 6.25 2.17 -7.31
CA VAL A 33 6.86 2.34 -5.98
C VAL A 33 7.37 0.97 -5.53
N GLY A 34 8.69 0.87 -5.30
CA GLY A 34 9.31 -0.34 -4.77
C GLY A 34 8.86 -0.66 -3.35
N GLY A 35 9.18 -1.86 -2.87
CA GLY A 35 8.88 -2.32 -1.52
C GLY A 35 9.39 -1.36 -0.43
N GLN A 36 8.52 -1.02 0.50
CA GLN A 36 8.79 -0.20 1.68
C GLN A 36 8.57 -1.07 2.91
N ASP A 37 9.67 -1.35 3.60
CA ASP A 37 9.67 -1.94 4.94
C ASP A 37 9.64 -0.83 6.01
N ALA A 38 9.62 -1.24 7.28
CA ALA A 38 9.67 -0.35 8.43
C ALA A 38 11.08 0.16 8.79
N VAL A 39 11.89 0.52 7.79
CA VAL A 39 13.23 1.08 8.02
C VAL A 39 13.23 2.60 8.03
N ASP A 40 14.15 3.20 8.79
CA ASP A 40 14.39 4.63 8.77
C ASP A 40 15.36 5.11 7.69
N ALA A 41 15.59 6.43 7.62
CA ALA A 41 16.48 7.02 6.63
C ALA A 41 17.95 6.61 6.83
N GLN A 42 18.28 6.05 7.99
CA GLN A 42 19.59 5.49 8.34
C GLN A 42 19.64 3.98 8.09
N GLY A 43 18.54 3.37 7.63
CA GLY A 43 18.42 1.93 7.38
C GLY A 43 18.13 1.10 8.63
N SER A 44 17.77 1.72 9.75
CA SER A 44 17.46 1.01 11.00
C SER A 44 15.99 0.60 11.04
N LEU A 45 15.72 -0.63 11.49
CA LEU A 45 14.35 -1.10 11.70
C LEU A 45 13.67 -0.29 12.81
N VAL A 46 12.43 0.13 12.57
CA VAL A 46 11.56 0.81 13.53
C VAL A 46 10.42 -0.11 13.91
N GLY A 47 10.15 -0.25 15.21
CA GLY A 47 9.04 -1.08 15.70
C GLY A 47 9.36 -2.58 15.71
N GLU A 48 10.55 -2.96 16.19
CA GLU A 48 10.92 -4.38 16.31
C GLU A 48 9.86 -5.17 17.11
N GLY A 49 9.36 -6.26 16.52
CA GLY A 49 8.31 -7.08 17.13
C GLY A 49 6.89 -6.48 17.13
N ASP A 50 6.71 -5.26 16.62
CA ASP A 50 5.43 -4.55 16.60
C ASP A 50 4.97 -4.31 15.14
N VAL A 51 4.13 -5.21 14.63
CA VAL A 51 3.60 -5.13 13.26
C VAL A 51 2.75 -3.87 13.02
N ALA A 52 2.10 -3.32 14.05
CA ALA A 52 1.30 -2.10 13.92
C ALA A 52 2.22 -0.89 13.70
N ALA A 53 3.26 -0.75 14.53
CA ALA A 53 4.28 0.29 14.36
C ALA A 53 5.00 0.15 13.01
N GLN A 54 5.34 -1.08 12.61
CA GLN A 54 5.97 -1.34 11.32
C GLN A 54 5.07 -1.01 10.14
N SER A 55 3.78 -1.31 10.21
CA SER A 55 2.81 -0.99 9.15
C SER A 55 2.66 0.52 8.96
N ILE A 56 2.61 1.28 10.06
CA ILE A 56 2.60 2.76 10.02
C ILE A 56 3.87 3.26 9.32
N ARG A 57 5.04 2.74 9.71
CA ARG A 57 6.31 3.18 9.16
C ARG A 57 6.46 2.85 7.67
N ALA A 58 6.10 1.64 7.27
CA ALA A 58 6.09 1.22 5.87
C ALA A 58 5.20 2.15 5.03
N LEU A 59 4.02 2.52 5.55
CA LEU A 59 3.12 3.49 4.90
C LEU A 59 3.74 4.89 4.81
N ASP A 60 4.42 5.38 5.85
CA ASP A 60 5.12 6.67 5.81
C ASP A 60 6.23 6.73 4.77
N ASN A 61 6.98 5.63 4.64
CA ASN A 61 8.00 5.48 3.61
C ASN A 61 7.37 5.49 2.21
N ALA A 62 6.25 4.80 2.00
CA ALA A 62 5.52 4.84 0.72
C ALA A 62 4.96 6.23 0.40
N VAL A 63 4.44 6.95 1.39
CA VAL A 63 3.99 8.34 1.23
C VAL A 63 5.16 9.25 0.82
N THR A 64 6.32 9.07 1.42
CA THR A 64 7.54 9.83 1.06
C THR A 64 7.96 9.53 -0.37
N ALA A 65 7.94 8.25 -0.79
CA ALA A 65 8.26 7.86 -2.16
C ALA A 65 7.28 8.43 -3.20
N LEU A 66 5.98 8.42 -2.91
CA LEU A 66 4.96 9.03 -3.76
C LEU A 66 5.14 10.56 -3.86
N ALA A 67 5.40 11.23 -2.72
CA ALA A 67 5.57 12.67 -2.67
C ALA A 67 6.78 13.15 -3.48
N ALA A 68 7.84 12.34 -3.59
CA ALA A 68 9.02 12.65 -4.39
C ALA A 68 8.74 12.87 -5.89
N VAL A 69 7.59 12.37 -6.38
CA VAL A 69 7.12 12.54 -7.77
C VAL A 69 5.81 13.31 -7.88
N GLY A 70 5.41 13.98 -6.79
CA GLY A 70 4.19 14.78 -6.70
C GLY A 70 2.90 13.96 -6.63
N ALA A 71 2.98 12.68 -6.23
CA ALA A 71 1.81 11.81 -6.04
C ALA A 71 1.44 11.70 -4.55
N THR A 72 0.22 11.23 -4.30
CA THR A 72 -0.40 11.06 -2.99
C THR A 72 -1.02 9.67 -2.87
N LEU A 73 -1.53 9.32 -1.68
CA LEU A 73 -2.26 8.06 -1.47
C LEU A 73 -3.51 7.94 -2.36
N ALA A 74 -4.13 9.06 -2.76
CA ALA A 74 -5.30 9.05 -3.63
C ALA A 74 -4.95 8.61 -5.07
N ASP A 75 -3.70 8.77 -5.48
CA ASP A 75 -3.21 8.41 -6.81
C ASP A 75 -2.86 6.92 -6.92
N VAL A 76 -2.86 6.18 -5.81
CA VAL A 76 -2.50 4.76 -5.78
C VAL A 76 -3.56 3.93 -6.48
N VAL A 77 -3.15 3.22 -7.52
CA VAL A 77 -3.97 2.28 -8.29
C VAL A 77 -4.05 0.94 -7.56
N GLN A 78 -2.91 0.43 -7.09
CA GLN A 78 -2.81 -0.89 -6.47
C GLN A 78 -1.75 -0.92 -5.37
N TRP A 79 -2.07 -1.56 -4.25
CA TRP A 79 -1.13 -1.98 -3.22
C TRP A 79 -0.79 -3.47 -3.36
N THR A 80 0.45 -3.81 -3.05
CA THR A 80 0.86 -5.18 -2.70
C THR A 80 1.41 -5.16 -1.29
N VAL A 81 0.88 -6.02 -0.43
CA VAL A 81 1.21 -6.07 1.00
C VAL A 81 1.68 -7.48 1.36
N LEU A 82 2.92 -7.60 1.82
CA LEU A 82 3.49 -8.87 2.25
C LEU A 82 3.66 -8.84 3.76
N PHE A 83 3.03 -9.78 4.47
CA PHE A 83 3.22 -9.98 5.90
C PHE A 83 4.09 -11.20 6.15
N VAL A 84 4.99 -11.15 7.12
CA VAL A 84 5.71 -12.35 7.57
C VAL A 84 4.73 -13.31 8.25
N ASP A 85 4.90 -14.61 8.01
CA ASP A 85 4.09 -15.65 8.66
C ASP A 85 4.12 -15.51 10.20
N GLY A 86 2.95 -15.60 10.82
CA GLY A 86 2.75 -15.32 12.25
C GLY A 86 2.60 -13.84 12.64
N ALA A 87 2.74 -12.89 11.72
CA ALA A 87 2.44 -11.48 12.00
C ALA A 87 0.93 -11.25 12.17
N ASP A 88 0.57 -10.38 13.12
CA ASP A 88 -0.83 -9.99 13.34
C ASP A 88 -1.31 -9.02 12.24
N LEU A 89 -1.89 -9.61 11.19
CA LEU A 89 -2.46 -8.89 10.05
C LEU A 89 -3.55 -7.91 10.47
N ALA A 90 -4.37 -8.25 11.48
CA ALA A 90 -5.44 -7.37 11.93
C ALA A 90 -4.88 -6.12 12.60
N ALA A 91 -3.86 -6.28 13.45
CA ALA A 91 -3.15 -5.15 14.07
C ALA A 91 -2.48 -4.27 13.01
N GLY A 92 -1.79 -4.87 12.03
CA GLY A 92 -1.14 -4.15 10.94
C GLY A 92 -2.11 -3.31 10.11
N TYR A 93 -3.22 -3.90 9.63
CA TYR A 93 -4.23 -3.15 8.88
C TYR A 93 -4.96 -2.10 9.73
N ALA A 94 -5.32 -2.41 10.98
CA ALA A 94 -6.00 -1.46 11.85
C ALA A 94 -5.18 -0.19 12.09
N ALA A 95 -3.85 -0.32 12.18
CA ALA A 95 -2.94 0.79 12.41
C ALA A 95 -2.91 1.80 11.24
N ILE A 96 -3.14 1.34 10.00
CA ILE A 96 -3.06 2.19 8.80
C ILE A 96 -4.42 2.53 8.19
N ALA A 97 -5.49 1.82 8.57
CA ALA A 97 -6.84 2.01 8.02
C ALA A 97 -7.33 3.47 8.05
N PRO A 98 -7.11 4.28 9.10
CA PRO A 98 -7.58 5.68 9.12
C PRO A 98 -6.97 6.55 8.02
N ARG A 99 -5.79 6.21 7.50
CA ARG A 99 -5.09 6.96 6.44
C ARG A 99 -5.45 6.48 5.04
N LEU A 100 -5.95 5.25 4.91
CA LEU A 100 -6.30 4.62 3.64
C LEU A 100 -7.81 4.56 3.38
N ALA A 101 -8.63 4.92 4.38
CA ALA A 101 -10.07 4.99 4.24
C ALA A 101 -10.45 5.94 3.09
N SER A 102 -11.19 5.39 2.13
CA SER A 102 -11.62 6.09 0.92
C SER A 102 -12.91 5.47 0.40
N ASP A 103 -13.79 6.29 -0.16
CA ASP A 103 -14.98 5.80 -0.89
C ASP A 103 -14.61 5.13 -2.22
N ASP A 104 -13.41 5.39 -2.73
CA ASP A 104 -12.82 4.83 -3.93
C ASP A 104 -11.48 4.12 -3.61
N PRO A 105 -11.49 2.99 -2.88
CA PRO A 105 -10.28 2.35 -2.41
C PRO A 105 -9.49 1.71 -3.55
N ALA A 106 -8.16 1.72 -3.44
CA ALA A 106 -7.23 1.08 -4.36
C ALA A 106 -7.45 -0.44 -4.48
N LEU A 107 -6.82 -1.06 -5.47
CA LEU A 107 -6.69 -2.51 -5.52
C LEU A 107 -5.72 -2.96 -4.42
N VAL A 108 -5.91 -4.17 -3.90
CA VAL A 108 -5.02 -4.74 -2.88
C VAL A 108 -4.73 -6.19 -3.22
N THR A 109 -3.45 -6.55 -3.27
CA THR A 109 -2.97 -7.93 -3.17
C THR A 109 -2.27 -8.10 -1.85
N ALA A 110 -2.56 -9.17 -1.12
CA ALA A 110 -1.94 -9.46 0.16
C ALA A 110 -1.53 -10.94 0.26
N ALA A 111 -0.40 -11.20 0.90
CA ALA A 111 0.09 -12.56 1.13
C ALA A 111 0.90 -12.66 2.43
N PHE A 112 0.89 -13.85 3.03
CA PHE A 112 1.90 -14.23 4.02
C PHE A 112 3.13 -14.78 3.31
N VAL A 113 4.31 -14.41 3.80
CA VAL A 113 5.62 -14.84 3.29
C VAL A 113 6.48 -15.37 4.44
N ALA A 114 7.43 -16.26 4.14
CA ALA A 114 8.28 -16.84 5.18
C ALA A 114 9.22 -15.82 5.85
N ARG A 115 9.65 -14.80 5.11
CA ARG A 115 10.56 -13.73 5.58
C ARG A 115 10.64 -12.60 4.55
N LEU A 116 11.08 -11.44 5.00
CA LEU A 116 11.42 -10.29 4.18
C LEU A 116 12.94 -10.13 4.04
N GLY A 117 13.36 -9.18 3.20
CA GLY A 117 14.78 -8.87 2.97
C GLY A 117 15.44 -8.24 4.19
N VAL A 118 14.75 -7.32 4.86
CA VAL A 118 15.22 -6.66 6.08
C VAL A 118 15.01 -7.58 7.30
N PRO A 119 16.08 -7.92 8.05
CA PRO A 119 15.94 -8.69 9.29
C PRO A 119 15.01 -7.98 10.30
N GLY A 120 14.05 -8.72 10.83
CA GLY A 120 13.07 -8.22 11.81
C GLY A 120 11.89 -7.45 11.23
N ALA A 121 11.88 -7.16 9.93
CA ALA A 121 10.70 -6.63 9.26
C ALA A 121 9.58 -7.69 9.21
N LEU A 122 8.36 -7.26 9.51
CA LEU A 122 7.13 -8.05 9.60
C LEU A 122 6.16 -7.71 8.46
N VAL A 123 6.35 -6.58 7.80
CA VAL A 123 5.51 -6.11 6.69
C VAL A 123 6.32 -5.32 5.66
N GLU A 124 6.07 -5.61 4.38
CA GLU A 124 6.55 -4.84 3.23
C GLU A 124 5.34 -4.37 2.41
N ILE A 125 5.32 -3.10 2.00
CA ILE A 125 4.29 -2.57 1.09
C ILE A 125 4.90 -2.01 -0.19
N SER A 126 4.30 -2.30 -1.34
CA SER A 126 4.64 -1.65 -2.61
C SER A 126 3.37 -1.15 -3.30
N ALA A 127 3.55 -0.22 -4.25
CA ALA A 127 2.42 0.41 -4.91
C ALA A 127 2.66 0.65 -6.40
N VAL A 128 1.56 0.66 -7.14
CA VAL A 128 1.46 1.30 -8.45
C VAL A 128 0.51 2.48 -8.30
N ALA A 129 0.91 3.65 -8.78
CA ALA A 129 0.10 4.88 -8.78
C ALA A 129 0.01 5.45 -10.20
N ALA A 130 -0.96 6.35 -10.42
CA ALA A 130 -1.08 7.05 -11.70
C ALA A 130 -1.59 8.48 -11.50
N VAL A 131 -0.97 9.43 -12.19
CA VAL A 131 -1.33 10.86 -12.17
C VAL A 131 -1.52 11.38 -13.59
N LEU A 132 -2.48 12.28 -13.78
CA LEU A 132 -2.57 13.08 -15.00
C LEU A 132 -1.70 14.32 -14.83
N ARG A 133 -0.90 14.64 -15.84
CA ARG A 133 -0.01 15.81 -15.86
C ARG A 133 -0.37 16.72 -17.02
#